data_AF-A0A085YYM5-F1
#
_entry.id   AF-A0A085YYM5-F1
#
_cell.length_a   1.000
_cell.length_b   1.000
_cell.length_c   1.000
_cell.angle_alpha   90.00
_cell.angle_beta   90.00
_cell.angle_gamma   90.00
#
_symmetry.space_group_name_H-M   'P 1'
#
loop_
_entity.id
_entity.type
_entity.pdbx_description
1 polymer ?
#
loop_
_entity_poly.entity_id
_entity_poly.type
_entity_poly.pdbx_seq_one_letter_code
_entity_poly.pdbx_strand_id
1 'polypeptide(L)'
;MVTNTTKIIYKKRFWAGVLLAQFLLFYGFSKSGIMIDFFERFFEFQKKIHQILFSWIPFSFGDLLYLLLGVFILYQVVLCFKKKSRNKAVLKLLAVFNIFYFIYQVFWGMLYFQTPVIKKLSNQKEPEIGQAKILALRYLEKCKTTRQSVREDKNGVFVITDLNSIQTEILSRQAQLPKYISDKDAPQINAFKPSLFKTVMNFTGILGYYNPFTAEAQYNAELPHTFIPFTSAHESSHQLGFAREQEANFIGYLIGINSKNTDLRYSTEYFTLKSLLRFIVEQDPEFVKSVLKQYSPAMKRDRMYERNFMFRHQGWLDDFFGFTNNLFLKTNQQEGAVTYSYFIDLLLNYEKQ
;
A
#
# COMPACT_ATOMS: atom_id res chain seq x y z
N MET A 1 -51.12 29.97 6.37
CA MET A 1 -49.73 30.15 5.91
C MET A 1 -49.02 28.80 6.06
N VAL A 2 -48.98 27.98 5.01
CA VAL A 2 -48.32 26.67 5.07
C VAL A 2 -46.82 26.92 4.93
N THR A 3 -46.11 26.95 6.06
CA THR A 3 -44.64 26.94 6.05
C THR A 3 -44.21 25.62 5.44
N ASN A 4 -43.82 25.68 4.16
CA ASN A 4 -43.28 24.55 3.44
C ASN A 4 -41.84 24.35 3.96
N THR A 5 -41.72 23.78 5.16
CA THR A 5 -40.45 23.51 5.84
C THR A 5 -39.77 22.37 5.10
N THR A 6 -39.24 22.67 3.92
CA THR A 6 -38.42 21.73 3.17
C THR A 6 -37.20 21.48 4.06
N LYS A 7 -37.17 20.31 4.74
CA LYS A 7 -36.10 19.99 5.71
C LYS A 7 -34.75 20.27 5.05
N ILE A 8 -33.87 20.99 5.75
CA ILE A 8 -32.60 21.50 5.22
C ILE A 8 -31.75 20.38 4.59
N ILE A 9 -31.87 19.14 5.11
CA ILE A 9 -31.25 17.92 4.60
C ILE A 9 -31.57 17.59 3.13
N TYR A 10 -32.65 18.13 2.57
CA TYR A 10 -33.04 17.97 1.17
C TYR A 10 -32.44 19.04 0.24
N LYS A 11 -31.62 19.97 0.77
CA LYS A 11 -30.95 21.01 -0.03
C LYS A 11 -29.53 20.57 -0.40
N LYS A 12 -29.18 20.61 -1.69
CA LYS A 12 -27.81 20.26 -2.16
C LYS A 12 -26.72 21.13 -1.49
N ARG A 13 -27.03 22.42 -1.28
CA ARG A 13 -26.14 23.38 -0.61
C ARG A 13 -25.79 22.95 0.83
N PHE A 14 -26.70 22.27 1.53
CA PHE A 14 -26.42 21.77 2.86
C PHE A 14 -25.30 20.72 2.81
N TRP A 15 -25.45 19.69 1.97
CA TRP A 15 -24.43 18.63 1.85
C TRP A 15 -23.09 19.11 1.28
N ALA A 16 -23.10 20.09 0.38
CA ALA A 16 -21.87 20.75 -0.07
C ALA A 16 -21.19 21.53 1.07
N GLY A 17 -21.98 22.24 1.89
CA GLY A 17 -21.47 22.95 3.07
C GLY A 17 -20.92 22.01 4.13
N VAL A 18 -21.58 20.88 4.38
CA VAL A 18 -21.08 19.82 5.29
C VAL A 18 -19.75 19.28 4.79
N LEU A 19 -19.63 19.00 3.49
CA LEU A 19 -18.38 18.48 2.93
C LEU A 19 -17.24 19.48 3.10
N LEU A 20 -17.49 20.77 2.80
CA LEU A 20 -16.51 21.84 3.02
C LEU A 20 -16.12 21.95 4.50
N ALA A 21 -17.08 21.89 5.41
CA ALA A 21 -16.81 21.92 6.84
C ALA A 21 -15.95 20.73 7.29
N GLN A 22 -16.20 19.53 6.75
CA GLN A 22 -15.36 18.35 7.02
C GLN A 22 -13.93 18.55 6.51
N PHE A 23 -13.75 19.07 5.29
CA PHE A 23 -12.41 19.39 4.77
C PHE A 23 -11.64 20.34 5.68
N LEU A 24 -12.27 21.45 6.10
CA LEU A 24 -11.67 22.42 7.00
C LEU A 24 -11.37 21.82 8.38
N LEU A 25 -12.26 20.97 8.89
CA LEU A 25 -12.09 20.28 10.17
C LEU A 25 -10.85 19.36 10.16
N PHE A 26 -10.77 18.44 9.20
CA PHE A 26 -9.64 17.50 9.12
C PHE A 26 -8.34 18.20 8.73
N TYR A 27 -8.41 19.27 7.93
CA TYR A 27 -7.26 20.14 7.71
C TYR A 27 -6.78 20.76 9.03
N GLY A 28 -7.69 21.30 9.85
CA GLY A 28 -7.34 21.81 11.19
C GLY A 28 -6.73 20.73 12.08
N PHE A 29 -7.30 19.53 12.10
CA PHE A 29 -6.76 18.38 12.85
C PHE A 29 -5.36 17.99 12.38
N SER A 30 -5.09 18.06 11.07
CA SER A 30 -3.77 17.74 10.50
C SER A 30 -2.65 18.68 10.96
N LYS A 31 -2.99 19.85 11.54
CA LYS A 31 -2.03 20.82 12.07
C LYS A 31 -1.86 20.72 13.58
N SER A 32 -2.59 19.83 14.26
CA SER A 32 -2.55 19.67 15.72
C SER A 32 -1.94 18.33 16.10
N GLY A 33 -0.78 18.36 16.79
CA GLY A 33 -0.12 17.14 17.28
C GLY A 33 -1.01 16.30 18.21
N ILE A 34 -1.85 16.95 19.02
CA ILE A 34 -2.82 16.26 19.91
C ILE A 34 -3.85 15.47 19.10
N MET A 35 -4.36 16.05 18.01
CA MET A 35 -5.33 15.37 17.16
C MET A 35 -4.68 14.22 16.38
N ILE A 36 -3.45 14.41 15.92
CA ILE A 36 -2.70 13.34 15.25
C ILE A 36 -2.49 12.15 16.20
N ASP A 37 -2.02 12.39 17.44
CA ASP A 37 -1.87 11.34 18.47
C ASP A 37 -3.21 10.68 18.81
N PHE A 38 -4.30 11.46 18.89
CA PHE A 38 -5.63 10.90 19.08
C PHE A 38 -6.03 9.92 17.98
N PHE A 39 -5.87 10.29 16.70
CA PHE A 39 -6.21 9.40 15.58
C PHE A 39 -5.28 8.19 15.48
N GLU A 40 -4.00 8.34 15.83
CA GLU A 40 -3.06 7.22 15.91
C GLU A 40 -3.51 6.20 16.97
N ARG A 41 -3.82 6.63 18.19
CA ARG A 41 -4.35 5.75 19.25
C ARG A 41 -5.71 5.15 18.92
N PHE A 42 -6.58 5.94 18.28
CA PHE A 42 -7.87 5.43 17.82
C PHE A 42 -7.69 4.31 16.78
N PHE A 43 -6.76 4.48 15.84
CA PHE A 43 -6.44 3.45 14.86
C PHE A 43 -5.92 2.16 15.50
N GLU A 44 -5.06 2.25 16.52
CA GLU A 44 -4.56 1.06 17.24
C GLU A 44 -5.69 0.20 17.82
N PHE A 45 -6.74 0.83 18.34
CA PHE A 45 -7.95 0.14 18.80
C PHE A 45 -8.82 -0.36 17.64
N GLN A 46 -9.06 0.50 16.65
CA GLN A 46 -9.96 0.24 15.51
C GLN A 46 -9.46 -0.89 14.62
N LYS A 47 -8.15 -0.96 14.32
CA LYS A 47 -7.56 -1.99 13.46
C LYS A 47 -7.81 -3.40 14.00
N LYS A 48 -7.66 -3.60 15.32
CA LYS A 48 -7.86 -4.90 15.97
C LYS A 48 -9.32 -5.34 15.88
N ILE A 49 -10.26 -4.43 16.12
CA ILE A 49 -11.69 -4.73 16.00
C ILE A 49 -12.05 -5.12 14.57
N HIS A 50 -11.60 -4.33 13.59
CA HIS A 50 -11.89 -4.63 12.18
C HIS A 50 -11.30 -5.98 11.75
N GLN A 51 -10.05 -6.26 12.13
CA GLN A 51 -9.43 -7.55 11.85
C GLN A 51 -10.21 -8.71 12.49
N ILE A 52 -10.68 -8.60 13.74
CA ILE A 52 -11.53 -9.63 14.36
C ILE A 52 -12.83 -9.82 13.58
N LEU A 53 -13.48 -8.74 13.16
CA LEU A 53 -14.77 -8.78 12.49
C LEU A 53 -14.71 -9.37 11.08
N PHE A 54 -13.62 -9.15 10.34
CA PHE A 54 -13.56 -9.48 8.89
C PHE A 54 -12.57 -10.60 8.54
N SER A 55 -11.57 -10.91 9.38
CA SER A 55 -10.53 -11.90 9.04
C SER A 55 -11.06 -13.32 8.79
N TRP A 56 -12.13 -13.73 9.47
CA TRP A 56 -12.71 -15.07 9.32
C TRP A 56 -13.46 -15.27 8.00
N ILE A 57 -13.79 -14.20 7.27
CA ILE A 57 -14.47 -14.27 5.97
C ILE A 57 -13.47 -14.75 4.92
N PRO A 58 -13.75 -15.80 4.12
CA PRO A 58 -12.75 -16.44 3.25
C PRO A 58 -12.39 -15.64 1.99
N PHE A 59 -13.11 -14.56 1.69
CA PHE A 59 -12.88 -13.68 0.54
C PHE A 59 -12.70 -12.24 1.01
N SER A 60 -12.21 -11.35 0.14
CA SER A 60 -12.07 -9.93 0.49
C SER A 60 -13.44 -9.26 0.65
N PHE A 61 -13.83 -9.00 1.89
CA PHE A 61 -15.10 -8.34 2.19
C PHE A 61 -15.07 -6.87 1.80
N GLY A 62 -13.94 -6.21 1.96
CA GLY A 62 -13.69 -4.84 1.54
C GLY A 62 -13.89 -4.63 0.04
N ASP A 63 -13.48 -5.61 -0.77
CA ASP A 63 -13.69 -5.55 -2.23
C ASP A 63 -15.16 -5.70 -2.59
N LEU A 64 -15.89 -6.57 -1.88
CA LEU A 64 -17.33 -6.68 -2.01
C LEU A 64 -18.03 -5.36 -1.66
N LEU A 65 -17.60 -4.69 -0.58
CA LEU A 65 -18.13 -3.37 -0.21
C LEU A 65 -17.85 -2.33 -1.30
N TYR A 66 -16.64 -2.32 -1.87
CA TYR A 66 -16.29 -1.42 -2.99
C TYR A 66 -17.11 -1.72 -4.24
N LEU A 67 -17.35 -3.00 -4.56
CA LEU A 67 -18.19 -3.39 -5.69
C LEU A 67 -19.63 -2.91 -5.50
N LEU A 68 -20.23 -3.15 -4.33
CA LEU A 68 -21.59 -2.72 -4.00
C LEU A 68 -21.72 -1.20 -4.02
N LEU A 69 -20.73 -0.48 -3.46
CA LEU A 69 -20.68 0.97 -3.48
C LEU A 69 -20.56 1.50 -4.92
N GLY A 70 -19.71 0.89 -5.74
CA GLY A 70 -19.53 1.24 -7.15
C GLY A 70 -20.82 1.07 -7.97
N VAL A 71 -21.50 -0.08 -7.81
CA VAL A 71 -22.81 -0.33 -8.44
C VAL A 71 -23.85 0.69 -7.99
N PHE A 72 -23.89 1.01 -6.68
CA PHE A 72 -24.80 2.03 -6.17
C PHE A 72 -24.53 3.41 -6.77
N ILE A 73 -23.26 3.84 -6.81
CA ILE A 73 -22.84 5.13 -7.39
C ILE A 73 -23.22 5.17 -8.86
N LEU A 74 -22.90 4.13 -9.64
CA LEU A 74 -23.22 4.05 -11.06
C LEU A 74 -24.74 4.17 -11.29
N TYR A 75 -25.54 3.44 -10.50
CA TYR A 75 -26.99 3.55 -10.57
C TYR A 75 -27.49 4.97 -10.28
N GLN A 76 -26.95 5.65 -9.25
CA GLN A 76 -27.32 7.04 -8.97
C GLN A 76 -26.88 7.99 -10.10
N VAL A 77 -25.69 7.79 -10.69
CA VAL A 77 -25.21 8.59 -11.82
C VAL A 77 -26.14 8.44 -13.03
N VAL A 78 -26.58 7.23 -13.37
CA VAL A 78 -27.58 7.01 -14.43
C VAL A 78 -28.89 7.75 -14.11
N LEU A 79 -29.34 7.75 -12.86
CA LEU A 79 -30.53 8.50 -12.43
C LEU A 79 -30.36 10.02 -12.45
N CYS A 80 -29.13 10.55 -12.46
CA CYS A 80 -28.86 11.98 -12.63
C CYS A 80 -29.24 12.49 -14.02
N PHE A 81 -29.16 11.63 -15.05
CA PHE A 81 -29.57 11.97 -16.42
C PHE A 81 -31.09 11.98 -16.61
N LYS A 82 -31.87 11.38 -15.69
CA LYS A 82 -33.34 11.37 -15.74
C LYS A 82 -33.92 12.58 -14.98
N LYS A 83 -34.58 13.50 -15.70
CA LYS A 83 -35.13 14.78 -15.17
C LYS A 83 -35.93 14.63 -13.87
N LYS A 84 -36.76 13.59 -13.75
CA LYS A 84 -37.62 13.32 -12.58
C LYS A 84 -36.84 12.87 -11.33
N SER A 85 -35.76 12.09 -11.49
CA SER A 85 -34.98 11.54 -10.37
C SER A 85 -33.71 12.32 -10.05
N ARG A 86 -33.25 13.20 -10.95
CA ARG A 86 -31.98 13.91 -10.89
C ARG A 86 -31.67 14.54 -9.53
N ASN A 87 -32.62 15.28 -8.95
CA ASN A 87 -32.36 15.98 -7.68
C ASN A 87 -32.16 15.00 -6.52
N LYS A 88 -32.96 13.92 -6.47
CA LYS A 88 -32.83 12.87 -5.45
C LYS A 88 -31.53 12.09 -5.61
N ALA A 89 -31.14 11.78 -6.84
CA ALA A 89 -29.90 11.08 -7.15
C ALA A 89 -28.66 11.91 -6.75
N VAL A 90 -28.62 13.19 -7.12
CA VAL A 90 -27.53 14.10 -6.71
C VAL A 90 -27.42 14.23 -5.20
N LEU A 91 -28.55 14.33 -4.48
CA LEU A 91 -28.54 14.38 -3.01
C LEU A 91 -27.97 13.09 -2.40
N LYS A 92 -28.35 11.92 -2.92
CA LYS A 92 -27.79 10.64 -2.47
C LYS A 92 -26.30 10.55 -2.73
N LEU A 93 -25.83 10.97 -3.91
CA LEU A 93 -24.39 11.00 -4.23
C LEU A 93 -23.62 11.90 -3.25
N LEU A 94 -24.12 13.13 -3.03
CA LEU A 94 -23.49 14.05 -2.07
C LEU A 94 -23.46 13.48 -0.65
N ALA A 95 -24.54 12.83 -0.21
CA ALA A 95 -24.58 12.18 1.10
C ALA A 95 -23.56 11.03 1.19
N VAL A 96 -23.49 10.17 0.17
CA VAL A 96 -22.49 9.08 0.10
C VAL A 96 -21.07 9.63 0.13
N PHE A 97 -20.76 10.68 -0.65
CA PHE A 97 -19.42 11.28 -0.62
C PHE A 97 -19.06 11.87 0.75
N ASN A 98 -20.01 12.54 1.43
CA ASN A 98 -19.80 13.05 2.78
C ASN A 98 -19.53 11.92 3.78
N ILE A 99 -20.32 10.85 3.74
CA ILE A 99 -20.17 9.71 4.66
C ILE A 99 -18.83 9.01 4.39
N PHE A 100 -18.53 8.74 3.12
CA PHE A 100 -17.30 8.07 2.72
C PHE A 100 -16.07 8.88 3.10
N TYR A 101 -16.05 10.19 2.80
CA TYR A 101 -14.93 11.07 3.15
C TYR A 101 -14.72 11.14 4.66
N PHE A 102 -15.79 11.32 5.44
CA PHE A 102 -15.71 11.35 6.90
C PHE A 102 -15.13 10.05 7.46
N ILE A 103 -15.67 8.90 7.07
CA ILE A 103 -15.20 7.59 7.56
C ILE A 103 -13.75 7.35 7.14
N TYR A 104 -13.39 7.66 5.88
CA TYR A 104 -12.02 7.54 5.40
C TYR A 104 -11.05 8.38 6.23
N GLN A 105 -11.38 9.64 6.52
CA GLN A 105 -10.51 10.50 7.33
C GLN A 105 -10.34 9.98 8.76
N VAL A 106 -11.43 9.51 9.38
CA VAL A 106 -11.40 8.96 10.74
C VAL A 106 -10.63 7.64 10.82
N PHE A 107 -10.78 6.76 9.83
CA PHE A 107 -10.17 5.41 9.84
C PHE A 107 -8.76 5.37 9.24
N TRP A 108 -8.37 6.33 8.39
CA TRP A 108 -7.10 6.25 7.66
C TRP A 108 -6.45 7.58 7.32
N GLY A 109 -7.22 8.54 6.79
CA GLY A 109 -6.67 9.77 6.22
C GLY A 109 -5.80 10.57 7.22
N MET A 110 -6.15 10.55 8.50
CA MET A 110 -5.38 11.23 9.54
C MET A 110 -4.01 10.59 9.84
N LEU A 111 -3.79 9.33 9.48
CA LEU A 111 -2.50 8.65 9.72
C LEU A 111 -1.38 9.16 8.80
N TYR A 112 -1.70 9.79 7.67
CA TYR A 112 -0.71 10.45 6.81
C TYR A 112 0.01 11.63 7.46
N PHE A 113 -0.47 12.09 8.62
CA PHE A 113 0.13 13.19 9.38
C PHE A 113 0.97 12.73 10.58
N GLN A 114 1.07 11.42 10.82
CA GLN A 114 1.94 10.86 11.86
C GLN A 114 3.40 11.28 11.63
N THR A 115 4.18 11.31 12.71
CA THR A 115 5.61 11.58 12.67
C THR A 115 6.31 10.62 11.69
N PRO A 116 6.99 11.13 10.65
CA PRO A 116 7.64 10.26 9.67
C PRO A 116 8.73 9.37 10.27
N VAL A 117 8.89 8.15 9.74
CA VAL A 117 9.84 7.14 10.25
C VAL A 117 11.29 7.62 10.19
N ILE A 118 11.65 8.45 9.20
CA ILE A 118 13.01 9.01 9.09
C ILE A 118 13.43 9.79 10.35
N LYS A 119 12.48 10.42 11.05
CA LYS A 119 12.75 11.14 12.31
C LYS A 119 13.07 10.21 13.47
N LYS A 120 12.76 8.91 13.36
CA LYS A 120 13.06 7.87 14.33
C LYS A 120 14.43 7.20 14.09
N LEU A 121 15.05 7.43 12.93
CA LEU A 121 16.39 6.92 12.63
C LEU A 121 17.46 7.84 13.23
N SER A 122 18.59 7.24 13.62
CA SER A 122 19.73 7.94 14.22
C SER A 122 20.42 8.91 13.26
N ASN A 123 20.24 8.71 11.95
CA ASN A 123 20.82 9.52 10.89
C ASN A 123 19.75 9.90 9.86
N GLN A 124 19.85 11.11 9.32
CA GLN A 124 18.92 11.69 8.35
C GLN A 124 19.73 12.30 7.19
N LYS A 125 20.74 11.56 6.71
CA LYS A 125 21.57 12.01 5.59
C LYS A 125 20.83 11.75 4.29
N GLU A 126 21.02 12.68 3.37
CA GLU A 126 20.71 12.49 1.96
C GLU A 126 21.38 11.20 1.42
N PRO A 127 20.75 10.57 0.42
CA PRO A 127 21.20 9.32 -0.16
C PRO A 127 22.54 9.49 -0.86
N GLU A 128 23.48 8.59 -0.58
CA GLU A 128 24.76 8.59 -1.27
C GLU A 128 24.79 7.46 -2.29
N ILE A 129 25.02 7.80 -3.56
CA ILE A 129 25.08 6.80 -4.63
C ILE A 129 26.18 5.73 -4.40
N GLY A 130 27.30 6.12 -3.79
CA GLY A 130 28.38 5.18 -3.44
C GLY A 130 27.90 4.08 -2.50
N GLN A 131 27.16 4.44 -1.45
CA GLN A 131 26.58 3.48 -0.51
C GLN A 131 25.48 2.64 -1.14
N ALA A 132 24.63 3.25 -1.99
CA ALA A 132 23.61 2.51 -2.72
C ALA A 132 24.24 1.42 -3.61
N LYS A 133 25.36 1.72 -4.29
CA LYS A 133 26.12 0.73 -5.08
C LYS A 133 26.67 -0.41 -4.22
N ILE A 134 27.26 -0.09 -3.06
CA ILE A 134 27.77 -1.11 -2.12
C ILE A 134 26.63 -2.03 -1.66
N LEU A 135 25.50 -1.47 -1.26
CA LEU A 135 24.33 -2.26 -0.87
C LEU A 135 23.76 -3.06 -2.04
N ALA A 136 23.71 -2.51 -3.25
CA ALA A 136 23.23 -3.25 -4.41
C ALA A 136 24.06 -4.51 -4.67
N LEU A 137 25.38 -4.44 -4.54
CA LEU A 137 26.26 -5.61 -4.65
C LEU A 137 26.04 -6.61 -3.50
N ARG A 138 25.87 -6.12 -2.26
CA ARG A 138 25.52 -6.98 -1.10
C ARG A 138 24.20 -7.72 -1.34
N TYR A 139 23.17 -7.01 -1.81
CA TYR A 139 21.86 -7.58 -2.09
C TYR A 139 21.86 -8.51 -3.30
N LEU A 140 22.71 -8.28 -4.29
CA LEU A 140 22.93 -9.22 -5.38
C LEU A 140 23.41 -10.58 -4.85
N GLU A 141 24.41 -10.60 -3.96
CA GLU A 141 24.93 -11.86 -3.39
C GLU A 141 23.92 -12.53 -2.44
N LYS A 142 23.19 -11.76 -1.63
CA LYS A 142 22.07 -12.28 -0.85
C LYS A 142 21.02 -12.94 -1.73
N CYS A 143 20.56 -12.26 -2.78
CA CYS A 143 19.60 -12.79 -3.74
C CYS A 143 20.10 -14.08 -4.40
N LYS A 144 21.37 -14.13 -4.84
CA LYS A 144 21.96 -15.34 -5.43
C LYS A 144 21.90 -16.52 -4.46
N THR A 145 22.21 -16.26 -3.19
CA THR A 145 22.22 -17.28 -2.12
C THR A 145 20.81 -17.73 -1.79
N THR A 146 19.91 -16.82 -1.42
CA THR A 146 18.54 -17.17 -1.01
C THR A 146 17.75 -17.78 -2.17
N ARG A 147 18.02 -17.39 -3.43
CA ARG A 147 17.37 -17.97 -4.61
C ARG A 147 17.65 -19.47 -4.78
N GLN A 148 18.75 -19.99 -4.23
CA GLN A 148 19.05 -21.43 -4.25
C GLN A 148 18.19 -22.22 -3.26
N SER A 149 17.62 -21.55 -2.26
CA SER A 149 16.85 -22.17 -1.17
C SER A 149 15.33 -22.05 -1.35
N VAL A 150 14.87 -21.49 -2.48
CA VAL A 150 13.45 -21.37 -2.82
C VAL A 150 13.09 -22.33 -3.95
N ARG A 151 11.82 -22.72 -4.00
CA ARG A 151 11.33 -23.67 -5.01
C ARG A 151 11.16 -22.99 -6.37
N GLU A 152 11.23 -23.80 -7.41
CA GLU A 152 10.98 -23.35 -8.78
C GLU A 152 10.02 -24.26 -9.53
N ASP A 153 9.34 -23.70 -10.52
CA ASP A 153 8.48 -24.44 -11.44
C ASP A 153 9.31 -25.22 -12.48
N LYS A 154 8.62 -25.91 -13.40
CA LYS A 154 9.26 -26.66 -14.50
C LYS A 154 10.12 -25.80 -15.45
N ASN A 155 9.92 -24.49 -15.47
CA ASN A 155 10.70 -23.54 -16.27
C ASN A 155 11.85 -22.94 -15.45
N GLY A 156 12.03 -23.35 -14.19
CA GLY A 156 13.02 -22.83 -13.28
C GLY A 156 12.72 -21.41 -12.78
N VAL A 157 11.45 -20.99 -12.80
CA VAL A 157 10.98 -19.71 -12.24
C VAL A 157 10.55 -19.92 -10.79
N PHE A 158 10.90 -18.99 -9.91
CA PHE A 158 10.53 -19.04 -8.49
C PHE A 158 9.03 -19.24 -8.30
N VAL A 159 8.65 -20.17 -7.42
CA VAL A 159 7.26 -20.49 -7.11
C VAL A 159 7.04 -20.62 -5.59
N ILE A 160 6.10 -19.83 -5.05
CA ILE A 160 5.55 -20.04 -3.71
C ILE A 160 4.76 -21.35 -3.68
N THR A 161 4.98 -22.15 -2.65
CA THR A 161 4.22 -23.40 -2.43
C THR A 161 3.41 -23.40 -1.13
N ASP A 162 3.71 -22.49 -0.20
CA ASP A 162 2.99 -22.35 1.06
C ASP A 162 2.84 -20.87 1.43
N LEU A 163 1.75 -20.25 0.94
CA LEU A 163 1.47 -18.85 1.22
C LEU A 163 1.08 -18.62 2.69
N ASN A 164 0.49 -19.61 3.36
CA ASN A 164 0.11 -19.49 4.76
C ASN A 164 1.35 -19.35 5.65
N SER A 165 2.39 -20.15 5.40
CA SER A 165 3.67 -20.03 6.10
C SER A 165 4.27 -18.62 5.97
N ILE A 166 4.22 -18.04 4.77
CA ILE A 166 4.69 -16.67 4.51
C ILE A 166 3.90 -15.66 5.35
N GLN A 167 2.56 -15.75 5.34
CA GLN A 167 1.70 -14.83 6.09
C GLN A 167 1.88 -14.97 7.60
N THR A 168 1.98 -16.20 8.12
CA THR A 168 2.27 -16.45 9.54
C THR A 168 3.61 -15.86 9.96
N GLU A 169 4.64 -16.03 9.13
CA GLU A 169 5.94 -15.42 9.36
C GLU A 169 5.86 -13.89 9.34
N ILE A 170 5.15 -13.28 8.38
CA ILE A 170 4.92 -11.83 8.34
C ILE A 170 4.33 -11.35 9.68
N LEU A 171 3.26 -11.98 10.15
CA LEU A 171 2.64 -11.62 11.44
C LEU A 171 3.63 -11.73 12.59
N SER A 172 4.38 -12.84 12.68
CA SER A 172 5.39 -13.03 13.73
C SER A 172 6.46 -11.94 13.70
N ARG A 173 6.91 -11.55 12.51
CA ARG A 173 7.93 -10.51 12.31
C ARG A 173 7.43 -9.11 12.62
N GLN A 174 6.15 -8.80 12.43
CA GLN A 174 5.55 -7.53 12.85
C GLN A 174 5.74 -7.29 14.36
N ALA A 175 5.54 -8.33 15.18
CA ALA A 175 5.73 -8.25 16.63
C ALA A 175 7.21 -8.11 17.06
N GLN A 176 8.14 -8.28 16.13
CA GLN A 176 9.59 -8.23 16.34
C GLN A 176 10.24 -7.00 15.70
N LEU A 177 9.44 -6.05 15.20
CA LEU A 177 9.98 -4.80 14.66
C LEU A 177 10.80 -4.07 15.75
N PRO A 178 11.90 -3.38 15.38
CA PRO A 178 12.70 -2.65 16.36
C PRO A 178 11.84 -1.59 17.07
N LYS A 179 11.81 -1.62 18.40
CA LYS A 179 10.95 -0.74 19.21
C LYS A 179 11.20 0.75 19.00
N TYR A 180 12.43 1.13 18.62
CA TYR A 180 12.76 2.52 18.32
C TYR A 180 12.17 2.99 16.97
N ILE A 181 11.80 2.07 16.07
CA ILE A 181 11.16 2.35 14.78
C ILE A 181 9.63 2.28 14.94
N SER A 182 9.14 1.21 15.57
CA SER A 182 7.71 0.97 15.75
C SER A 182 7.39 0.51 17.17
N ASP A 183 6.48 1.25 17.80
CA ASP A 183 5.81 0.99 19.06
C ASP A 183 4.35 0.57 18.86
N LYS A 184 3.95 0.32 17.61
CA LYS A 184 2.57 -0.05 17.24
C LYS A 184 2.28 -1.50 17.61
N ASP A 185 1.05 -1.77 18.06
CA ASP A 185 0.64 -3.13 18.40
C ASP A 185 0.47 -3.99 17.14
N ALA A 186 0.92 -5.25 17.22
CA ALA A 186 0.76 -6.23 16.16
C ALA A 186 -0.29 -7.28 16.60
N PRO A 187 -1.56 -7.20 16.14
CA PRO A 187 -2.64 -8.05 16.66
C PRO A 187 -2.48 -9.55 16.41
N GLN A 188 -1.55 -9.96 15.54
CA GLN A 188 -1.32 -11.36 15.13
C GLN A 188 -2.56 -12.02 14.48
N ILE A 189 -3.43 -11.23 13.86
CA ILE A 189 -4.63 -11.70 13.15
C ILE A 189 -4.33 -11.77 11.66
N ASN A 190 -4.49 -12.95 11.05
CA ASN A 190 -4.35 -13.10 9.60
C ASN A 190 -5.57 -12.50 8.89
N ALA A 191 -5.40 -11.29 8.37
CA ALA A 191 -6.39 -10.60 7.54
C ALA A 191 -5.85 -10.32 6.12
N PHE A 192 -4.96 -11.17 5.60
CA PHE A 192 -4.55 -11.14 4.20
C PHE A 192 -5.66 -11.71 3.31
N LYS A 193 -6.01 -11.02 2.22
CA LYS A 193 -7.08 -11.45 1.32
C LYS A 193 -6.65 -11.36 -0.15
N PRO A 194 -6.81 -12.43 -0.95
CA PRO A 194 -6.69 -12.28 -2.39
C PRO A 194 -7.81 -11.34 -2.86
N SER A 195 -7.45 -10.29 -3.60
CA SER A 195 -8.43 -9.32 -4.09
C SER A 195 -9.41 -9.97 -5.07
N LEU A 196 -10.68 -9.58 -4.99
CA LEU A 196 -11.69 -9.90 -6.00
C LEU A 196 -11.41 -9.20 -7.33
N PHE A 197 -10.63 -8.11 -7.30
CA PHE A 197 -10.25 -7.31 -8.47
C PHE A 197 -8.90 -7.71 -9.09
N LYS A 198 -8.26 -8.79 -8.63
CA LYS A 198 -6.92 -9.24 -9.04
C LYS A 198 -6.64 -9.15 -10.56
N THR A 199 -7.60 -9.58 -11.39
CA THR A 199 -7.45 -9.54 -12.85
C THR A 199 -7.43 -8.11 -13.41
N VAL A 200 -8.24 -7.21 -12.85
CA VAL A 200 -8.21 -5.78 -13.22
C VAL A 200 -6.92 -5.14 -12.71
N MET A 201 -6.50 -5.47 -11.49
CA MET A 201 -5.28 -4.95 -10.86
C MET A 201 -4.02 -5.20 -11.69
N ASN A 202 -3.97 -6.30 -12.46
CA ASN A 202 -2.86 -6.57 -13.37
C ASN A 202 -2.60 -5.39 -14.34
N PHE A 203 -3.65 -4.67 -14.74
CA PHE A 203 -3.60 -3.55 -15.69
C PHE A 203 -3.54 -2.17 -15.03
N THR A 204 -3.51 -2.08 -13.70
CA THR A 204 -3.51 -0.79 -12.98
C THR A 204 -2.17 -0.42 -12.35
N GLY A 205 -1.22 -1.37 -12.33
CA GLY A 205 0.04 -1.23 -11.60
C GLY A 205 -0.10 -1.41 -10.07
N ILE A 206 -1.31 -1.60 -9.55
CA ILE A 206 -1.56 -1.81 -8.12
C ILE A 206 -1.31 -3.29 -7.78
N LEU A 207 -0.31 -3.56 -6.95
CA LEU A 207 0.06 -4.92 -6.55
C LEU A 207 -0.78 -5.44 -5.36
N GLY A 208 -1.19 -4.52 -4.50
CA GLY A 208 -1.97 -4.75 -3.29
C GLY A 208 -2.52 -3.41 -2.79
N TYR A 209 -3.39 -3.48 -1.80
CA TYR A 209 -3.79 -2.31 -1.03
C TYR A 209 -4.35 -2.72 0.33
N TYR A 210 -4.27 -1.81 1.29
CA TYR A 210 -4.98 -1.90 2.55
C TYR A 210 -6.38 -1.32 2.44
N ASN A 211 -7.38 -2.06 2.92
CA ASN A 211 -8.75 -1.55 3.00
C ASN A 211 -9.02 -0.90 4.36
N PRO A 212 -9.18 0.44 4.44
CA PRO A 212 -9.35 1.14 5.71
C PRO A 212 -10.68 0.86 6.40
N PHE A 213 -11.67 0.31 5.69
CA PHE A 213 -13.00 0.00 6.23
C PHE A 213 -13.08 -1.39 6.85
N THR A 214 -12.23 -2.33 6.40
CA THR A 214 -12.23 -3.73 6.85
C THR A 214 -10.92 -4.17 7.50
N ALA A 215 -9.89 -3.34 7.46
CA ALA A 215 -8.53 -3.64 7.89
C ALA A 215 -7.91 -4.89 7.22
N GLU A 216 -8.41 -5.26 6.04
CA GLU A 216 -7.85 -6.32 5.23
C GLU A 216 -6.60 -5.82 4.50
N ALA A 217 -5.60 -6.71 4.36
CA ALA A 217 -4.45 -6.52 3.48
C ALA A 217 -4.75 -7.26 2.17
N GLN A 218 -5.29 -6.54 1.19
CA GLN A 218 -5.59 -7.10 -0.12
C GLN A 218 -4.33 -7.21 -0.97
N TYR A 219 -4.16 -8.35 -1.64
CA TYR A 219 -3.08 -8.53 -2.60
C TYR A 219 -3.61 -9.13 -3.91
N ASN A 220 -2.94 -8.81 -5.00
CA ASN A 220 -3.19 -9.43 -6.28
C ASN A 220 -2.55 -10.83 -6.33
N ALA A 221 -3.39 -11.87 -6.27
CA ALA A 221 -2.95 -13.26 -6.28
C ALA A 221 -2.50 -13.78 -7.65
N GLU A 222 -2.63 -12.98 -8.72
CA GLU A 222 -2.18 -13.32 -10.08
C GLU A 222 -0.78 -12.77 -10.40
N LEU A 223 -0.16 -12.04 -9.46
CA LEU A 223 1.19 -11.52 -9.64
C LEU A 223 2.22 -12.64 -9.79
N PRO A 224 3.35 -12.36 -10.47
CA PRO A 224 4.55 -13.17 -10.34
C PRO A 224 4.88 -13.46 -8.87
N HIS A 225 5.22 -14.72 -8.59
CA HIS A 225 5.44 -15.19 -7.22
C HIS A 225 6.58 -14.44 -6.52
N THR A 226 7.51 -13.83 -7.27
CA THR A 226 8.53 -12.92 -6.73
C THR A 226 7.98 -11.65 -6.08
N PHE A 227 6.77 -11.19 -6.42
CA PHE A 227 6.16 -9.99 -5.84
C PHE A 227 5.30 -10.28 -4.61
N ILE A 228 4.52 -11.38 -4.63
CA ILE A 228 3.47 -11.66 -3.64
C ILE A 228 3.96 -11.58 -2.18
N PRO A 229 5.13 -12.14 -1.77
CA PRO A 229 5.54 -12.15 -0.37
C PRO A 229 5.89 -10.75 0.13
N PHE A 230 6.68 -9.98 -0.63
CA PHE A 230 7.00 -8.61 -0.28
C PHE A 230 5.77 -7.70 -0.32
N THR A 231 4.90 -7.83 -1.33
CA THR A 231 3.62 -7.10 -1.37
C THR A 231 2.78 -7.40 -0.14
N SER A 232 2.70 -8.67 0.28
CA SER A 232 1.99 -9.03 1.51
C SER A 232 2.61 -8.35 2.73
N ALA A 233 3.95 -8.33 2.85
CA ALA A 233 4.62 -7.64 3.96
C ALA A 233 4.38 -6.12 3.93
N HIS A 234 4.36 -5.49 2.76
CA HIS A 234 4.02 -4.08 2.55
C HIS A 234 2.58 -3.79 3.00
N GLU A 235 1.59 -4.51 2.50
CA GLU A 235 0.18 -4.31 2.88
C GLU A 235 -0.04 -4.58 4.38
N SER A 236 0.71 -5.53 4.96
CA SER A 236 0.69 -5.77 6.39
C SER A 236 1.22 -4.57 7.20
N SER A 237 2.12 -3.77 6.61
CA SER A 237 2.66 -2.57 7.23
C SER A 237 1.60 -1.46 7.29
N HIS A 238 0.74 -1.37 6.28
CA HIS A 238 -0.45 -0.53 6.33
C HIS A 238 -1.44 -1.01 7.41
N GLN A 239 -1.60 -2.33 7.61
CA GLN A 239 -2.41 -2.84 8.73
C GLN A 239 -1.87 -2.43 10.10
N LEU A 240 -0.55 -2.22 10.24
CA LEU A 240 0.02 -1.65 11.46
C LEU A 240 -0.25 -0.15 11.61
N GLY A 241 -0.61 0.56 10.54
CA GLY A 241 -0.95 1.99 10.56
C GLY A 241 0.11 2.90 9.93
N PHE A 242 1.08 2.33 9.19
CA PHE A 242 2.02 3.11 8.39
C PHE A 242 1.35 3.52 7.07
N ALA A 243 0.78 4.72 7.01
CA ALA A 243 -0.02 5.13 5.86
C ALA A 243 0.79 5.51 4.61
N ARG A 244 2.04 5.97 4.79
CA ARG A 244 2.89 6.38 3.67
C ARG A 244 3.47 5.14 2.97
N GLU A 245 3.28 5.05 1.66
CA GLU A 245 3.77 3.93 0.83
C GLU A 245 5.26 3.61 1.05
N GLN A 246 6.09 4.65 1.15
CA GLN A 246 7.53 4.48 1.28
C GLN A 246 7.95 4.04 2.69
N GLU A 247 7.18 4.40 3.72
CA GLU A 247 7.34 3.85 5.07
C GLU A 247 6.84 2.42 5.12
N ALA A 248 5.72 2.10 4.47
CA ALA A 248 5.22 0.73 4.34
C ALA A 248 6.21 -0.18 3.60
N ASN A 249 6.87 0.30 2.55
CA ASN A 249 7.99 -0.40 1.90
C ASN A 249 9.13 -0.67 2.89
N PHE A 250 9.49 0.32 3.71
CA PHE A 250 10.56 0.18 4.70
C PHE A 250 10.21 -0.79 5.83
N ILE A 251 8.99 -0.74 6.36
CA ILE A 251 8.53 -1.69 7.38
C ILE A 251 8.40 -3.09 6.77
N GLY A 252 7.89 -3.23 5.55
CA GLY A 252 7.86 -4.49 4.79
C GLY A 252 9.26 -5.07 4.57
N TYR A 253 10.24 -4.21 4.32
CA TYR A 253 11.66 -4.58 4.27
C TYR A 253 12.15 -5.14 5.61
N LEU A 254 11.91 -4.46 6.74
CA LEU A 254 12.32 -4.92 8.07
C LEU A 254 11.65 -6.25 8.47
N ILE A 255 10.40 -6.45 8.07
CA ILE A 255 9.65 -7.69 8.25
C ILE A 255 10.37 -8.84 7.53
N GLY A 256 10.70 -8.66 6.26
CA GLY A 256 11.17 -9.75 5.40
C GLY A 256 12.67 -10.00 5.38
N ILE A 257 13.52 -8.98 5.60
CA ILE A 257 14.96 -9.10 5.33
C ILE A 257 15.68 -10.14 6.20
N ASN A 258 15.23 -10.30 7.44
CA ASN A 258 15.75 -11.31 8.39
C ASN A 258 14.73 -12.40 8.67
N SER A 259 13.79 -12.62 7.74
CA SER A 259 12.78 -13.66 7.88
C SER A 259 13.39 -15.06 7.84
N LYS A 260 12.80 -15.97 8.62
CA LYS A 260 13.11 -17.40 8.59
C LYS A 260 12.48 -18.10 7.39
N ASN A 261 11.40 -17.55 6.82
CA ASN A 261 10.80 -18.05 5.60
C ASN A 261 11.64 -17.58 4.39
N THR A 262 12.17 -18.54 3.62
CA THR A 262 13.06 -18.29 2.49
C THR A 262 12.37 -17.60 1.32
N ASP A 263 11.09 -17.89 1.08
CA ASP A 263 10.29 -17.27 0.01
C ASP A 263 10.09 -15.77 0.29
N LEU A 264 9.75 -15.43 1.55
CA LEU A 264 9.63 -14.04 1.99
C LEU A 264 10.98 -13.32 1.91
N ARG A 265 12.04 -13.93 2.47
CA ARG A 265 13.38 -13.33 2.47
C ARG A 265 13.87 -13.07 1.04
N TYR A 266 13.70 -14.03 0.13
CA TYR A 266 14.11 -13.86 -1.27
C TYR A 266 13.34 -12.73 -1.95
N SER A 267 12.00 -12.71 -1.81
CA SER A 267 11.16 -11.64 -2.38
C SER A 267 11.56 -10.26 -1.86
N THR A 268 11.84 -10.12 -0.56
CA THR A 268 12.28 -8.87 0.05
C THR A 268 13.67 -8.45 -0.42
N GLU A 269 14.66 -9.36 -0.42
CA GLU A 269 16.00 -9.08 -0.93
C GLU A 269 15.95 -8.65 -2.40
N TYR A 270 15.10 -9.31 -3.20
CA TYR A 270 14.97 -9.03 -4.62
C TYR A 270 14.25 -7.70 -4.89
N PHE A 271 13.22 -7.37 -4.11
CA PHE A 271 12.61 -6.04 -4.12
C PHE A 271 13.65 -4.97 -3.79
N THR A 272 14.40 -5.13 -2.70
CA THR A 272 15.43 -4.17 -2.27
C THR A 272 16.50 -3.96 -3.34
N LEU A 273 16.99 -5.05 -3.96
CA LEU A 273 17.93 -4.96 -5.07
C LEU A 273 17.35 -4.15 -6.24
N LYS A 274 16.11 -4.45 -6.66
CA LYS A 274 15.44 -3.74 -7.76
C LYS A 274 15.26 -2.25 -7.45
N SER A 275 14.91 -1.91 -6.20
CA SER A 275 14.74 -0.52 -5.74
C SER A 275 16.06 0.25 -5.75
N LEU A 276 17.15 -0.36 -5.24
CA LEU A 276 18.49 0.23 -5.31
C LEU A 276 18.95 0.44 -6.76
N LEU A 277 18.75 -0.54 -7.63
CA LEU A 277 19.13 -0.41 -9.05
C LEU A 277 18.31 0.66 -9.76
N ARG A 278 17.02 0.82 -9.43
CA ARG A 278 16.17 1.90 -9.97
C ARG A 278 16.66 3.27 -9.52
N PHE A 279 17.09 3.40 -8.26
CA PHE A 279 17.69 4.65 -7.78
C PHE A 279 19.02 4.96 -8.48
N ILE A 280 19.87 3.96 -8.70
CA ILE A 280 21.21 4.15 -9.29
C ILE A 280 21.14 4.45 -10.79
N VAL A 281 20.16 3.91 -11.52
CA VAL A 281 20.13 3.94 -13.00
C VAL A 281 20.10 5.36 -13.57
N GLU A 282 19.53 6.32 -12.85
CA GLU A 282 19.45 7.72 -13.29
C GLU A 282 20.82 8.39 -13.38
N GLN A 283 21.78 7.95 -12.55
CA GLN A 283 23.11 8.54 -12.45
C GLN A 283 24.22 7.62 -13.00
N ASP A 284 24.07 6.30 -12.88
CA ASP A 284 25.04 5.32 -13.38
C ASP A 284 24.36 4.08 -13.99
N PRO A 285 23.88 4.19 -15.24
CA PRO A 285 23.23 3.09 -15.94
C PRO A 285 24.20 1.94 -16.28
N GLU A 286 25.50 2.20 -16.45
CA GLU A 286 26.48 1.15 -16.76
C GLU A 286 26.76 0.26 -15.54
N PHE A 287 26.80 0.83 -14.32
CA PHE A 287 26.81 0.05 -13.09
C PHE A 287 25.60 -0.89 -13.02
N VAL A 288 24.39 -0.37 -13.26
CA VAL A 288 23.16 -1.20 -13.22
C VAL A 288 23.22 -2.32 -14.27
N LYS A 289 23.66 -2.02 -15.49
CA LYS A 289 23.85 -3.02 -16.54
C LYS A 289 24.87 -4.10 -16.14
N SER A 290 25.96 -3.71 -15.46
CA SER A 290 26.95 -4.65 -14.93
C SER A 290 26.36 -5.59 -13.86
N VAL A 291 25.53 -5.08 -12.96
CA VAL A 291 24.87 -5.88 -11.91
C VAL A 291 23.85 -6.84 -12.54
N LEU A 292 23.05 -6.38 -13.49
CA LEU A 292 22.07 -7.22 -14.17
C LEU A 292 22.73 -8.38 -14.95
N LYS A 293 23.93 -8.18 -15.52
CA LYS A 293 24.70 -9.25 -16.17
C LYS A 293 25.11 -10.35 -15.18
N GLN A 294 25.39 -9.97 -13.93
CA GLN A 294 25.81 -10.85 -12.85
C GLN A 294 24.67 -11.60 -12.16
N TYR A 295 23.40 -11.37 -12.52
CA TYR A 295 22.28 -12.18 -12.03
C TYR A 295 22.54 -13.66 -12.32
N SER A 296 22.20 -14.53 -11.36
CA SER A 296 22.24 -15.98 -11.58
C SER A 296 21.28 -16.37 -12.72
N PRO A 297 21.47 -17.55 -13.37
CA PRO A 297 20.53 -18.03 -14.38
C PRO A 297 19.08 -18.06 -13.89
N ALA A 298 18.86 -18.48 -12.65
CA ALA A 298 17.53 -18.49 -12.02
C ALA A 298 16.94 -17.08 -11.88
N MET A 299 17.70 -16.12 -11.34
CA MET A 299 17.27 -14.72 -11.23
C MET A 299 16.97 -14.07 -12.60
N LYS A 300 17.69 -14.48 -13.66
CA LYS A 300 17.42 -14.01 -15.03
C LYS A 300 16.07 -14.51 -15.53
N ARG A 301 15.70 -15.76 -15.22
CA ARG A 301 14.37 -16.33 -15.55
C ARG A 301 13.27 -15.62 -14.77
N ASP A 302 13.46 -15.39 -13.47
CA ASP A 302 12.51 -14.66 -12.63
C ASP A 302 12.27 -13.24 -13.18
N ARG A 303 13.36 -12.51 -13.48
CA ARG A 303 13.28 -11.17 -14.09
C ARG A 303 12.56 -11.19 -15.43
N MET A 304 12.83 -12.18 -16.28
CA MET A 304 12.19 -12.31 -17.59
C MET A 304 10.69 -12.58 -17.43
N TYR A 305 10.31 -13.44 -16.48
CA TYR A 305 8.92 -13.72 -16.17
C TYR A 305 8.18 -12.46 -15.68
N GLU A 306 8.76 -11.70 -14.74
CA GLU A 306 8.20 -10.42 -14.30
C GLU A 306 8.02 -9.44 -15.46
N ARG A 307 9.03 -9.28 -16.31
CA ARG A 307 8.96 -8.37 -17.46
C ARG A 307 7.88 -8.77 -18.45
N ASN A 308 7.75 -10.06 -18.76
CA ASN A 308 6.73 -10.57 -19.65
C ASN A 308 5.33 -10.43 -19.05
N PHE A 309 5.20 -10.58 -17.73
CA PHE A 309 3.95 -10.30 -17.04
C PHE A 309 3.59 -8.82 -17.14
N MET A 310 4.50 -7.90 -16.82
CA MET A 310 4.26 -6.45 -16.92
C MET A 310 3.93 -6.04 -18.36
N PHE A 311 4.71 -6.49 -19.34
CA PHE A 311 4.51 -6.16 -20.76
C PHE A 311 3.11 -6.58 -21.27
N ARG A 312 2.60 -7.73 -20.83
CA ARG A 312 1.25 -8.20 -21.21
C ARG A 312 0.11 -7.38 -20.60
N HIS A 313 0.38 -6.62 -19.55
CA HIS A 313 -0.63 -5.85 -18.82
C HIS A 313 -0.40 -4.33 -18.85
N GLN A 314 0.58 -3.86 -19.63
CA GLN A 314 0.74 -2.44 -19.91
C GLN A 314 -0.40 -1.92 -20.78
N GLY A 315 -0.87 -0.71 -20.50
CA GLY A 315 -1.91 -0.06 -21.28
C GLY A 315 -2.43 1.20 -20.60
N TRP A 316 -3.46 1.80 -21.20
CA TRP A 316 -4.02 3.08 -20.77
C TRP A 316 -4.56 3.08 -19.32
N LEU A 317 -4.96 1.91 -18.80
CA LEU A 317 -5.40 1.77 -17.41
C LEU A 317 -4.24 1.99 -16.42
N ASP A 318 -3.04 1.50 -16.73
CA ASP A 318 -1.86 1.65 -15.89
C ASP A 318 -1.49 3.13 -15.76
N ASP A 319 -1.48 3.85 -16.89
CA ASP A 319 -1.25 5.31 -16.91
C ASP A 319 -2.31 6.08 -16.13
N PHE A 320 -3.60 5.73 -16.30
CA PHE A 320 -4.70 6.36 -15.59
C PHE A 320 -4.58 6.14 -14.08
N PHE A 321 -4.39 4.89 -13.65
CA PHE A 321 -4.26 4.57 -12.23
C PHE A 321 -2.99 5.15 -11.63
N GLY A 322 -1.86 5.13 -12.35
CA GLY A 322 -0.62 5.80 -11.96
C GLY A 322 -0.82 7.30 -11.72
N PHE A 323 -1.56 7.99 -12.61
CA PHE A 323 -1.92 9.40 -12.42
C PHE A 323 -2.82 9.60 -11.19
N THR A 324 -3.88 8.80 -11.03
CA THR A 324 -4.80 8.95 -9.90
C THR A 324 -4.15 8.64 -8.55
N ASN A 325 -3.26 7.64 -8.49
CA ASN A 325 -2.49 7.31 -7.30
C ASN A 325 -1.53 8.46 -6.93
N ASN A 326 -0.82 9.00 -7.92
CA ASN A 326 0.03 10.18 -7.73
C ASN A 326 -0.77 11.38 -7.19
N LEU A 327 -1.97 11.62 -7.72
CA LEU A 327 -2.86 12.67 -7.23
C LEU A 327 -3.31 12.38 -5.79
N PHE A 328 -3.72 11.15 -5.49
CA PHE A 328 -4.13 10.72 -4.16
C PHE A 328 -3.03 10.94 -3.12
N LEU A 329 -1.81 10.51 -3.41
CA LEU A 329 -0.65 10.72 -2.53
C LEU A 329 -0.39 12.21 -2.28
N LYS A 330 -0.40 13.04 -3.34
CA LYS A 330 -0.23 14.49 -3.23
C LYS A 330 -1.34 15.15 -2.41
N THR A 331 -2.60 14.72 -2.57
CA THR A 331 -3.73 15.26 -1.78
C THR A 331 -3.64 14.92 -0.30
N ASN A 332 -2.96 13.81 0.05
CA ASN A 332 -2.62 13.44 1.41
C ASN A 332 -1.24 14.00 1.85
N GLN A 333 -0.75 15.05 1.18
CA GLN A 333 0.51 15.75 1.49
C GLN A 333 1.74 14.82 1.50
N GLN A 334 1.75 13.80 0.65
CA GLN A 334 2.92 12.96 0.42
C GLN A 334 3.66 13.39 -0.84
N GLU A 335 4.96 13.11 -0.87
CA GLU A 335 5.70 13.08 -2.12
C GLU A 335 5.02 12.05 -3.04
N GLY A 336 4.59 12.49 -4.22
CA GLY A 336 3.87 11.65 -5.17
C GLY A 336 4.77 10.55 -5.78
N ALA A 337 4.50 10.15 -7.02
CA ALA A 337 5.44 9.35 -7.80
C ALA A 337 6.69 10.20 -8.13
N VAL A 338 7.62 10.31 -7.18
CA VAL A 338 8.90 11.00 -7.36
C VAL A 338 9.95 9.96 -7.80
N THR A 339 10.81 10.37 -8.73
CA THR A 339 11.95 9.60 -9.28
C THR A 339 12.95 9.17 -8.21
N TYR A 340 12.97 9.90 -7.10
CA TYR A 340 13.63 9.56 -5.86
C TYR A 340 12.64 8.94 -4.86
N SER A 341 12.96 7.77 -4.31
CA SER A 341 12.05 6.99 -3.46
C SER A 341 12.44 7.18 -2.00
N TYR A 342 11.61 7.86 -1.18
CA TYR A 342 11.79 8.03 0.27
C TYR A 342 12.17 6.72 1.02
N PHE A 343 11.78 5.56 0.48
CA PHE A 343 12.25 4.25 0.95
C PHE A 343 13.77 4.08 0.92
N ILE A 344 14.46 4.60 -0.11
CA ILE A 344 15.93 4.54 -0.24
C ILE A 344 16.60 5.39 0.85
N ASP A 345 16.05 6.54 1.20
CA ASP A 345 16.52 7.33 2.36
C ASP A 345 16.49 6.49 3.62
N LEU A 346 15.34 5.88 3.90
CA LEU A 346 15.13 5.06 5.08
C LEU A 346 16.09 3.86 5.09
N LEU A 347 16.21 3.17 3.95
CA LEU A 347 17.08 2.02 3.78
C LEU A 347 18.57 2.40 3.99
N LEU A 348 19.05 3.45 3.33
CA LEU A 348 20.46 3.87 3.42
C LEU A 348 20.81 4.42 4.80
N ASN A 349 19.88 5.10 5.48
CA ASN A 349 20.11 5.55 6.85
C ASN A 349 20.03 4.41 7.87
N TYR A 350 19.25 3.36 7.60
CA TYR A 350 19.18 2.17 8.45
C TYR A 350 20.41 1.26 8.33
N GLU A 351 20.85 0.95 7.10
CA GLU A 351 21.98 0.04 6.84
C GLU A 351 23.38 0.62 7.16
N LYS A 352 23.46 1.89 7.59
CA LYS A 352 24.69 2.50 8.11
C LYS A 352 24.97 2.21 9.57
N GLN A 353 24.01 1.63 10.29
CA GLN A 353 24.14 1.33 11.72
C GLN A 353 25.04 0.13 11.99
#